data_AF-A0A5C1QMR5-F1
#
_entry.id   AF-A0A5C1QMR5-F1
#
_cell.length_a   1.000
_cell.length_b   1.000
_cell.length_c   1.000
_cell.angle_alpha   90.00
_cell.angle_beta   90.00
_cell.angle_gamma   90.00
#
_symmetry.space_group_name_H-M   'P 1'
#
loop_
_entity.id
_entity.type
_entity.pdbx_description
1 polymer ?
#
loop_
_entity_poly.entity_id
_entity_poly.type
_entity_poly.pdbx_seq_one_letter_code
_entity_poly.pdbx_strand_id
1 'polypeptide(L)' 'MGYINKTGEIVIDPIFDKAYGFIGDYASVWNVNRIGYINDEGELI' A
#
# COMPACT_ATOMS: atom_id res chain seq x y z
N MET A 1 0.94 -0.51 8.44
CA MET A 1 -0.22 -0.36 7.54
C MET A 1 0.04 -1.16 6.28
N GLY A 2 -0.94 -1.93 5.83
CA GLY A 2 -0.85 -2.82 4.67
C GLY A 2 -2.22 -2.95 4.01
N TYR A 3 -2.35 -3.87 3.07
CA TYR A 3 -3.55 -4.02 2.28
C TYR A 3 -4.09 -5.44 2.36
N ILE A 4 -5.40 -5.52 2.53
CA ILE A 4 -6.16 -6.76 2.48
C ILE A 4 -7.12 -6.72 1.30
N ASN A 5 -7.39 -7.86 0.69
CA ASN A 5 -8.43 -7.99 -0.32
C ASN A 5 -9.81 -8.16 0.34
N LYS A 6 -10.86 -8.29 -0.50
CA LYS A 6 -12.25 -8.45 -0.02
C LYS A 6 -12.53 -9.80 0.64
N THR A 7 -11.67 -10.81 0.45
CA THR A 7 -11.78 -12.11 1.13
C THR A 7 -11.11 -12.10 2.50
N GLY A 8 -10.41 -11.02 2.85
CA GLY A 8 -9.72 -10.84 4.14
C GLY A 8 -8.28 -11.32 4.13
N GLU A 9 -7.72 -11.63 2.96
CA GLU A 9 -6.32 -12.05 2.81
C GLU A 9 -5.42 -10.82 2.70
N ILE A 10 -4.24 -10.89 3.32
CA ILE A 10 -3.20 -9.86 3.19
C ILE A 10 -2.59 -9.99 1.79
N VAL A 11 -2.68 -8.91 1.01
CA VAL A 11 -2.06 -8.81 -0.32
C VAL A 11 -0.77 -8.01 -0.28
N ILE A 12 -0.67 -7.05 0.63
CA ILE A 12 0.54 -6.28 0.88
C ILE A 12 0.74 -6.22 2.39
N ASP A 13 1.89 -6.71 2.83
CA ASP A 13 2.24 -6.77 4.24
C ASP A 13 2.14 -5.40 4.92
N PRO A 14 1.86 -5.35 6.24
CA PRO A 14 1.67 -4.10 6.97
C PRO A 14 2.97 -3.34 7.25
N ILE A 15 3.81 -3.12 6.23
CA ILE A 15 5.17 -2.56 6.29
C ILE A 15 5.23 -1.02 6.21
N PHE A 16 4.10 -0.33 6.02
CA PHE A 16 4.07 1.13 5.92
C PHE A 16 3.63 1.80 7.23
N ASP A 17 4.22 2.93 7.58
CA ASP A 17 3.73 3.73 8.71
C ASP A 17 2.31 4.27 8.44
N LYS A 18 2.06 4.68 7.20
CA LYS A 18 0.74 5.14 6.74
C LYS A 18 0.50 4.65 5.31
N ALA A 19 -0.74 4.25 5.03
CA ALA A 19 -1.16 3.76 3.73
C ALA A 19 -2.59 4.24 3.48
N TYR A 20 -2.86 4.76 2.28
CA TYR A 20 -4.19 5.22 1.86
C TYR A 20 -4.84 4.23 0.91
N GLY A 21 -6.16 4.33 0.74
CA GLY A 21 -6.88 3.50 -0.22
C GLY A 21 -6.38 3.69 -1.66
N PHE A 22 -6.51 2.63 -2.45
CA PHE A 22 -6.23 2.69 -3.88
C PHE A 22 -7.20 3.63 -4.60
N ILE A 23 -6.67 4.47 -5.47
CA ILE A 23 -7.43 5.32 -6.39
C ILE A 23 -6.94 4.98 -7.80
N GLY A 24 -7.76 4.24 -8.55
CA GLY A 24 -7.30 3.56 -9.75
C GLY A 24 -6.29 2.46 -9.38
N ASP A 25 -5.16 2.43 -10.07
CA ASP A 25 -4.14 1.38 -9.91
C ASP A 25 -3.07 1.72 -8.86
N TYR A 26 -3.19 2.86 -8.17
CA TYR A 26 -2.16 3.35 -7.26
C TYR A 26 -2.69 3.70 -5.87
N ALA A 27 -1.83 3.54 -4.87
CA ALA A 27 -2.07 4.01 -3.52
C ALA A 27 -0.89 4.82 -2.98
N SER A 28 -1.18 5.88 -2.23
CA SER A 28 -0.13 6.66 -1.54
C SER A 28 0.28 5.98 -0.24
N VAL A 29 1.58 5.83 -0.05
CA VAL A 29 2.17 5.23 1.16
C VAL A 29 3.28 6.09 1.72
N TRP A 30 3.44 6.01 3.04
CA TRP A 30 4.51 6.67 3.77
C TRP A 30 5.21 5.68 4.69
N ASN A 31 6.54 5.76 4.68
CA ASN A 31 7.44 5.21 5.67
C ASN A 31 8.41 6.32 6.12
N VAL A 32 9.02 6.15 7.29
CA VAL A 32 9.95 7.12 7.92
C VAL A 32 10.88 7.83 6.92
N ASN A 33 11.38 7.09 5.92
CA ASN A 33 12.35 7.60 4.95
C ASN A 33 11.83 7.71 3.50
N ARG A 34 10.58 7.31 3.22
CA ARG A 34 10.05 7.26 1.84
C ARG A 34 8.60 7.66 1.77
N ILE A 35 8.31 8.57 0.86
CA ILE A 35 6.96 8.95 0.45
C ILE A 35 6.83 8.59 -1.02
N GLY A 36 5.78 7.84 -1.38
CA GLY A 36 5.60 7.43 -2.77
C GLY A 36 4.22 6.84 -3.03
N TYR A 37 4.07 6.40 -4.26
CA TYR A 37 2.92 5.63 -4.71
C TYR A 37 3.33 4.18 -4.89
N ILE A 38 2.41 3.27 -4.60
CA ILE A 38 2.57 1.85 -4.91
C ILE A 38 1.52 1.41 -5.92
N ASN A 39 1.85 0.41 -6.73
CA ASN A 39 0.88 -0.37 -7.49
C ASN A 39 0.19 -1.43 -6.60
N ASP A 40 -0.70 -2.22 -7.20
CA ASP A 40 -1.44 -3.31 -6.55
C ASP A 40 -0.56 -4.50 -6.14
N GLU A 41 0.64 -4.61 -6.71
CA GLU A 41 1.69 -5.54 -6.29
C GLU A 41 2.52 -5.01 -5.09
N GLY A 42 2.29 -3.77 -4.66
CA GLY A 42 3.02 -3.14 -3.57
C GLY A 42 4.37 -2.54 -3.95
N GLU A 43 4.67 -2.46 -5.25
CA GLU A 43 5.91 -1.90 -5.77
C GLU A 43 5.85 -0.38 -5.83
N LEU A 44 6.94 0.29 -5.43
CA LEU A 44 7.05 1.74 -5.50
C LEU A 44 7.21 2.22 -6.95
N ILE A 45 6.47 3.25 -7.33
CA ILE A 45 6.48 3.90 -8.65
C ILE A 45 6.96 5.36 -8.53
#